data_AF-A0A1B9L5L5-F1
#
_entry.id   AF-A0A1B9L5L5-F1
#
_cell.length_a   1.000
_cell.length_b   1.000
_cell.length_c   1.000
_cell.angle_alpha   90.00
_cell.angle_beta   90.00
_cell.angle_gamma   90.00
#
_symmetry.space_group_name_H-M   'P 1'
#
loop_
_entity.id
_entity.type
_entity.pdbx_description
1 polymer ?
#
loop_
_entity_poly.entity_id
_entity_poly.type
_entity_poly.pdbx_seq_one_letter_code
_entity_poly.pdbx_strand_id
1 'polypeptide(L)'
;MNKKITVEYKINSQYLLDSYYAQSGVLDKEFAENLDRSIADNMRNFLITFDDEKMILHNQDKSETNTYYYQDFYQIHKKADGYLFFVNCTIFYFVKFELFKPEHLIILDNNLKPYYEKECDAPLAVIENYEVTTQRILTGLMYLYRNITIGMFVILFIILIGFIFDQISLSMLLGSIFALVGYPLCLRLSVNRIVKSVNSVYRHAIITFYNDKLECTYKEKLSGVKIKYSEFYKIRKLKKGYLIQIQKYSFYFLFYDEFTHQQRQKLEESFKQNKNYC
;
A
#
# COMPACT_ATOMS: atom_id res chain seq x y z
N MET A 1 2.36 37.92 13.75
CA MET A 1 1.08 38.09 13.05
C MET A 1 1.00 36.95 12.05
N ASN A 2 0.16 35.93 12.28
CA ASN A 2 0.09 34.74 11.42
C ASN A 2 -0.26 35.19 10.01
N LYS A 3 0.68 35.04 9.07
CA LYS A 3 0.46 35.42 7.68
C LYS A 3 -0.43 34.36 7.05
N LYS A 4 -1.67 34.74 6.73
CA LYS A 4 -2.57 33.89 5.98
C LYS A 4 -2.27 34.00 4.49
N ILE A 5 -2.10 32.87 3.83
CA ILE A 5 -1.88 32.76 2.39
C ILE A 5 -3.12 32.11 1.80
N THR A 6 -3.79 32.80 0.88
CA THR A 6 -5.01 32.30 0.25
C THR A 6 -4.79 32.13 -1.25
N VAL A 7 -5.22 31.00 -1.79
CA VAL A 7 -5.19 30.69 -3.23
C VAL A 7 -6.54 30.15 -3.68
N GLU A 8 -6.89 30.45 -4.92
CA GLU A 8 -8.03 29.82 -5.60
C GLU A 8 -7.59 28.51 -6.25
N TYR A 9 -8.47 27.52 -6.18
CA TYR A 9 -8.20 26.16 -6.57
C TYR A 9 -9.42 25.59 -7.28
N LYS A 10 -9.23 24.97 -8.45
CA LYS A 10 -10.30 24.38 -9.25
C LYS A 10 -10.01 22.93 -9.62
N ILE A 11 -10.96 22.06 -9.35
CA ILE A 11 -10.90 20.64 -9.75
C ILE A 11 -11.48 20.49 -11.16
N ASN A 12 -10.58 20.21 -12.12
CA ASN A 12 -10.88 19.87 -13.50
C ASN A 12 -10.02 18.67 -13.95
N SER A 13 -10.22 18.19 -15.18
CA SER A 13 -9.48 17.04 -15.70
C SER A 13 -7.96 17.25 -15.71
N GLN A 14 -7.48 18.47 -16.01
CA GLN A 14 -6.04 18.78 -16.00
C GLN A 14 -5.46 18.72 -14.57
N TYR A 15 -6.19 19.27 -13.60
CA TYR A 15 -5.81 19.18 -12.20
C TYR A 15 -5.67 17.72 -11.72
N LEU A 16 -6.59 16.84 -12.13
CA LEU A 16 -6.54 15.42 -11.78
C LEU A 16 -5.37 14.70 -12.46
N LEU A 17 -5.09 15.04 -13.72
CA LEU A 17 -3.89 14.57 -14.43
C LEU A 17 -2.61 14.98 -13.70
N ASP A 18 -2.50 16.25 -13.33
CA ASP A 18 -1.33 16.79 -12.64
C ASP A 18 -1.16 16.14 -11.26
N SER A 19 -2.26 15.97 -10.52
CA SER A 19 -2.27 15.27 -9.23
C SER A 19 -1.80 13.83 -9.36
N TYR A 20 -2.30 13.12 -10.38
CA TYR A 20 -1.95 11.74 -10.65
C TYR A 20 -0.50 11.58 -11.06
N TYR A 21 0.00 12.49 -11.91
CA TYR A 21 1.40 12.52 -12.31
C TYR A 21 2.31 12.85 -11.13
N ALA A 22 1.96 13.83 -10.31
CA ALA A 22 2.71 14.19 -9.11
C ALA A 22 2.80 13.02 -8.11
N GLN A 23 1.77 12.17 -8.02
CA GLN A 23 1.77 11.01 -7.14
C GLN A 23 2.51 9.80 -7.72
N SER A 24 2.24 9.45 -8.99
CA SER A 24 2.62 8.16 -9.58
C SER A 24 3.77 8.25 -10.59
N GLY A 25 4.11 9.45 -11.06
CA GLY A 25 5.08 9.70 -12.14
C GLY A 25 4.61 9.26 -13.54
N VAL A 26 3.35 8.81 -13.68
CA VAL A 26 2.78 8.32 -14.93
C VAL A 26 1.60 9.20 -15.32
N LEU A 27 1.43 9.45 -16.62
CA LEU A 27 0.22 10.10 -17.14
C LEU A 27 -0.81 9.02 -17.48
N ASP A 28 -1.96 9.05 -16.81
CA ASP A 28 -3.10 8.19 -17.13
C ASP A 28 -4.32 9.06 -17.47
N LYS A 29 -4.50 9.29 -18.77
CA LYS A 29 -5.57 10.14 -19.29
C LYS A 29 -6.94 9.52 -19.11
N GLU A 30 -7.07 8.21 -19.33
CA GLU A 30 -8.34 7.52 -19.21
C GLU A 30 -8.82 7.50 -17.75
N PHE A 31 -7.92 7.22 -16.81
CA PHE A 31 -8.22 7.32 -15.38
C PHE A 31 -8.65 8.74 -14.99
N ALA A 32 -7.89 9.77 -15.40
CA ALA A 32 -8.20 11.16 -15.03
C ALA A 32 -9.53 11.64 -15.63
N GLU A 33 -9.84 11.29 -16.88
CA GLU A 33 -11.13 11.61 -17.51
C GLU A 33 -12.31 10.91 -16.81
N ASN A 34 -12.16 9.62 -16.47
CA ASN A 34 -13.19 8.88 -15.74
C ASN A 34 -13.42 9.47 -14.35
N LEU A 35 -12.34 9.87 -13.66
CA LEU A 35 -12.42 10.51 -12.36
C LEU A 35 -13.09 11.88 -12.46
N ASP A 36 -12.74 12.72 -13.44
CA ASP A 36 -13.35 14.04 -13.65
C ASP A 36 -14.86 13.96 -13.88
N ARG A 37 -15.31 12.96 -14.66
CA ARG A 37 -16.74 12.69 -14.90
C ARG A 37 -17.49 12.23 -13.65
N SER A 38 -16.78 11.66 -12.67
CA SER A 38 -17.37 11.17 -11.42
C SER A 38 -17.52 12.26 -10.35
N ILE A 39 -16.83 13.41 -10.52
CA ILE A 39 -16.87 14.51 -9.56
C ILE A 39 -18.13 15.36 -9.81
N ALA A 40 -18.95 15.52 -8.78
CA ALA A 40 -20.12 16.36 -8.81
C ALA A 40 -19.74 17.82 -9.07
N ASP A 41 -20.54 18.55 -9.85
CA ASP A 41 -20.24 19.93 -10.24
C ASP A 41 -20.12 20.89 -9.05
N ASN A 42 -20.78 20.57 -7.93
CA ASN A 42 -20.70 21.32 -6.69
C ASN A 42 -19.47 20.98 -5.81
N MET A 43 -18.45 20.35 -6.40
CA MET A 43 -17.19 20.00 -5.76
C MET A 43 -16.02 20.43 -6.66
N ARG A 44 -16.15 21.58 -7.36
CA ARG A 44 -15.17 22.01 -8.36
C ARG A 44 -14.42 23.26 -7.95
N ASN A 45 -15.04 24.20 -7.23
CA ASN A 45 -14.43 25.50 -6.93
C ASN A 45 -14.13 25.64 -5.42
N PHE A 46 -12.85 25.86 -5.10
CA PHE A 46 -12.41 26.03 -3.72
C PHE A 46 -11.48 27.21 -3.53
N LEU A 47 -11.49 27.72 -2.30
CA LEU A 47 -10.53 28.67 -1.78
C LEU A 47 -9.76 27.99 -0.65
N ILE A 48 -8.43 27.92 -0.78
CA ILE A 48 -7.57 27.31 0.23
C ILE A 48 -6.81 28.41 0.95
N THR A 49 -6.93 28.47 2.27
CA THR A 49 -6.17 29.36 3.12
C THR A 49 -5.21 28.58 4.01
N PHE A 50 -3.94 28.93 3.94
CA PHE A 50 -2.87 28.38 4.76
C PHE A 50 -2.46 29.37 5.83
N ASP A 51 -2.16 28.87 7.02
CA ASP A 51 -1.48 29.62 8.07
C ASP A 51 -0.29 28.82 8.63
N ASP A 52 0.09 29.06 9.88
CA ASP A 52 1.28 28.46 10.49
C ASP A 52 1.04 27.02 10.98
N GLU A 53 -0.21 26.58 11.11
CA GLU A 53 -0.56 25.27 11.70
C GLU A 53 -1.58 24.47 10.89
N LYS A 54 -2.34 25.11 9.99
CA LYS A 54 -3.48 24.48 9.31
C LYS A 54 -3.70 24.95 7.88
N MET A 55 -4.41 24.09 7.15
CA MET A 55 -5.04 24.35 5.87
C MET A 55 -6.56 24.45 6.08
N ILE A 56 -7.15 25.56 5.65
CA ILE A 56 -8.60 25.79 5.64
C ILE A 56 -9.06 25.71 4.19
N LEU A 57 -9.93 24.75 3.90
CA LEU A 57 -10.51 24.51 2.58
C LEU A 57 -11.97 24.98 2.58
N HIS A 58 -12.27 25.98 1.78
CA HIS A 58 -13.64 26.46 1.58
C HIS A 58 -14.16 26.06 0.20
N ASN A 59 -15.20 25.23 0.15
CA ASN A 59 -15.94 24.91 -1.08
C ASN A 59 -16.90 26.07 -1.39
N GLN A 60 -16.63 26.77 -2.47
CA GLN A 60 -17.43 27.93 -2.89
C GLN A 60 -18.80 27.52 -3.43
N ASP A 61 -18.91 26.33 -4.04
CA ASP A 61 -20.14 25.83 -4.64
C ASP A 61 -21.19 25.42 -3.58
N LYS A 62 -20.71 24.95 -2.41
CA LYS A 62 -21.57 24.51 -1.29
C LYS A 62 -21.56 25.45 -0.09
N SER A 63 -20.68 26.44 -0.07
CA SER A 63 -20.40 27.27 1.11
C SER A 63 -20.00 26.45 2.35
N GLU A 64 -19.28 25.35 2.14
CA GLU A 64 -18.79 24.46 3.20
C GLU A 64 -17.32 24.73 3.50
N THR A 65 -16.93 24.73 4.78
CA THR A 65 -15.55 24.96 5.21
C THR A 65 -15.03 23.79 6.03
N ASN A 66 -13.91 23.22 5.59
CA ASN A 66 -13.17 22.17 6.30
C ASN A 66 -11.83 22.72 6.78
N THR A 67 -11.40 22.30 7.96
CA THR A 67 -10.11 22.69 8.54
C THR A 67 -9.27 21.46 8.80
N TYR A 68 -8.02 21.48 8.36
CA TYR A 68 -7.07 20.38 8.52
C TYR A 68 -5.78 20.91 9.13
N TYR A 69 -5.41 20.44 10.32
CA TYR A 69 -4.13 20.77 10.93
C TYR A 69 -3.00 19.96 10.28
N TYR A 70 -1.82 20.56 10.09
CA TYR A 70 -0.69 19.92 9.41
C TYR A 70 -0.26 18.62 10.08
N GLN A 71 -0.34 18.56 11.41
CA GLN A 71 -0.03 17.36 12.20
C GLN A 71 -1.03 16.20 12.00
N ASP A 72 -2.24 16.49 11.56
CA ASP A 72 -3.34 15.51 11.43
C ASP A 72 -3.45 14.96 10.02
N PHE A 73 -2.71 15.53 9.05
CA PHE A 73 -2.64 14.94 7.72
C PHE A 73 -2.03 13.54 7.81
N TYR A 74 -2.60 12.65 7.02
CA TYR A 74 -2.08 11.31 6.88
C TYR A 74 -0.66 11.32 6.31
N GLN A 75 -0.44 12.14 5.27
CA GLN A 75 0.87 12.41 4.66
C GLN A 75 0.87 13.79 3.99
N ILE A 76 2.05 14.42 3.90
CA ILE A 76 2.28 15.64 3.10
C ILE A 76 3.54 15.41 2.28
N HIS A 77 3.41 15.49 0.95
CA HIS A 77 4.55 15.35 0.04
C HIS A 77 4.87 16.67 -0.64
N LYS A 78 6.13 17.09 -0.58
CA LYS A 78 6.68 18.10 -1.49
C LYS A 78 7.05 17.43 -2.81
N LYS A 79 6.45 17.88 -3.90
CA LYS A 79 6.72 17.43 -5.27
C LYS A 79 7.50 18.50 -6.02
N ALA A 80 7.87 18.22 -7.27
CA ALA A 80 8.67 19.14 -8.07
C ALA A 80 7.96 20.49 -8.33
N ASP A 81 6.63 20.46 -8.42
CA ASP A 81 5.78 21.57 -8.87
C ASP A 81 4.63 21.90 -7.91
N GLY A 82 4.55 21.26 -6.74
CA GLY A 82 3.45 21.46 -5.80
C GLY A 82 3.59 20.70 -4.49
N TYR A 83 2.59 20.87 -3.63
CA TYR A 83 2.40 20.08 -2.41
C TYR A 83 1.21 19.14 -2.58
N LEU A 84 1.37 17.88 -2.19
CA LEU A 84 0.31 16.88 -2.19
C LEU A 84 -0.05 16.51 -0.75
N PHE A 85 -1.25 16.90 -0.32
CA PHE A 85 -1.78 16.71 1.01
C PHE A 85 -2.74 15.52 1.03
N PHE A 86 -2.48 14.50 1.83
CA PHE A 86 -3.39 13.38 2.05
C PHE A 86 -4.12 13.55 3.37
N VAL A 87 -5.43 13.81 3.33
CA VAL A 87 -6.27 13.84 4.54
C VAL A 87 -6.39 12.43 5.10
N ASN A 88 -6.53 11.44 4.22
CA ASN A 88 -6.49 10.02 4.53
C ASN A 88 -5.95 9.24 3.32
N CYS A 89 -6.10 7.92 3.32
CA CYS A 89 -5.59 7.08 2.23
C CYS A 89 -6.30 7.28 0.88
N THR A 90 -7.41 8.00 0.79
CA THR A 90 -8.19 8.22 -0.44
C THR A 90 -8.50 9.68 -0.75
N ILE A 91 -8.61 10.55 0.26
CA ILE A 91 -8.89 11.98 0.10
C ILE A 91 -7.59 12.76 0.10
N PHE A 92 -7.37 13.52 -0.97
CA PHE A 92 -6.15 14.30 -1.16
C PHE A 92 -6.43 15.65 -1.83
N TYR A 93 -5.46 16.56 -1.70
CA TYR A 93 -5.44 17.85 -2.39
C TYR A 93 -4.02 18.13 -2.89
N PHE A 94 -3.88 18.47 -4.17
CA PHE A 94 -2.62 18.86 -4.79
C PHE A 94 -2.64 20.37 -5.00
N VAL A 95 -1.65 21.10 -4.52
CA VAL A 95 -1.63 22.56 -4.65
C VAL A 95 -0.33 22.95 -5.32
N LYS A 96 -0.43 23.40 -6.58
CA LYS A 96 0.72 23.75 -7.41
C LYS A 96 1.39 25.03 -6.93
N PHE A 97 2.71 25.08 -7.09
CA PHE A 97 3.50 26.26 -6.76
C PHE A 97 3.12 27.49 -7.60
N GLU A 98 2.65 27.28 -8.83
CA GLU A 98 2.22 28.37 -9.73
C GLU A 98 1.04 29.20 -9.20
N LEU A 99 0.27 28.65 -8.24
CA LEU A 99 -0.85 29.36 -7.61
C LEU A 99 -0.41 30.40 -6.58
N PHE A 100 0.87 30.39 -6.21
CA PHE A 100 1.42 31.22 -5.14
C PHE A 100 2.38 32.27 -5.68
N LYS A 101 2.45 33.40 -4.96
CA LYS A 101 3.56 34.33 -5.12
C LYS A 101 4.85 33.71 -4.57
N PRO A 102 6.04 34.01 -5.12
CA PRO A 102 7.31 33.45 -4.66
C PRO A 102 7.55 33.61 -3.14
N GLU A 103 7.21 34.78 -2.59
CA GLU A 103 7.34 35.05 -1.15
C GLU A 103 6.39 34.21 -0.28
N HIS A 104 5.20 33.86 -0.80
CA HIS A 104 4.26 33.00 -0.10
C HIS A 104 4.75 31.55 -0.06
N LEU A 105 5.40 31.09 -1.14
CA LEU A 105 5.99 29.75 -1.17
C LEU A 105 7.08 29.58 -0.12
N ILE A 106 7.93 30.58 0.08
CA ILE A 106 9.00 30.51 1.10
C ILE A 106 8.39 30.37 2.50
N ILE A 107 7.34 31.14 2.80
CA ILE A 107 6.65 31.08 4.09
C ILE A 107 5.98 29.72 4.26
N LEU A 108 5.23 29.27 3.26
CA LEU A 108 4.51 27.99 3.31
C LEU A 108 5.48 26.81 3.41
N ASP A 109 6.60 26.84 2.68
CA ASP A 109 7.65 25.82 2.77
C ASP A 109 8.20 25.74 4.18
N ASN A 110 8.54 26.87 4.81
CA ASN A 110 9.01 26.88 6.20
C ASN A 110 7.99 26.29 7.19
N ASN A 111 6.69 26.54 6.97
CA ASN A 111 5.63 26.01 7.82
C ASN A 111 5.41 24.50 7.59
N LEU A 112 5.51 24.02 6.35
CA LEU A 112 5.24 22.62 5.99
C LEU A 112 6.47 21.70 6.14
N LYS A 113 7.68 22.26 6.07
CA LYS A 113 8.94 21.53 6.12
C LYS A 113 9.07 20.56 7.29
N PRO A 114 8.72 20.92 8.54
CA PRO A 114 8.75 19.98 9.66
C PRO A 114 7.83 18.76 9.47
N TYR A 115 6.78 18.89 8.67
CA TYR A 115 5.79 17.84 8.44
C TYR A 115 6.22 16.92 7.31
N TYR A 116 6.64 17.45 6.15
CA TYR A 116 7.05 16.58 5.04
C TYR A 116 8.49 16.03 5.20
N GLU A 117 9.41 16.72 5.88
CA GLU A 117 10.78 16.19 6.11
C GLU A 117 10.80 15.07 7.15
N LYS A 118 9.91 15.12 8.14
CA LYS A 118 9.67 13.99 9.05
C LYS A 118 9.22 12.73 8.30
N GLU A 119 8.70 12.89 7.08
CA GLU A 119 8.28 11.77 6.23
C GLU A 119 9.37 11.31 5.26
N CYS A 120 10.39 12.14 4.99
CA CYS A 120 11.51 11.89 4.07
C CYS A 120 12.71 11.18 4.72
N ASP A 121 12.47 10.16 5.54
CA ASP A 121 13.56 9.22 5.86
C ASP A 121 14.11 8.63 4.55
N ALA A 122 15.43 8.52 4.41
CA ALA A 122 16.01 7.94 3.21
C ALA A 122 15.50 6.49 3.04
N PRO A 123 14.89 6.13 1.90
CA PRO A 123 14.31 4.81 1.73
C PRO A 123 15.40 3.73 1.79
N LEU A 124 15.15 2.68 2.58
CA LEU A 124 16.02 1.53 2.69
C LEU A 124 15.97 0.67 1.42
N ALA A 125 14.78 0.56 0.83
CA ALA A 125 14.53 -0.16 -0.41
C ALA A 125 13.24 0.33 -1.08
N VAL A 126 13.15 0.16 -2.41
CA VAL A 126 11.98 0.50 -3.22
C VAL A 126 11.72 -0.63 -4.21
N ILE A 127 10.45 -1.03 -4.33
CA ILE A 127 9.95 -1.91 -5.40
C ILE A 127 9.01 -1.07 -6.26
N GLU A 128 9.45 -0.66 -7.46
CA GLU A 128 8.69 0.30 -8.29
C GLU A 128 7.51 -0.27 -9.07
N ASN A 129 7.52 -1.60 -9.29
CA ASN A 129 6.50 -2.30 -10.07
C ASN A 129 6.05 -3.54 -9.31
N TYR A 130 5.60 -3.35 -8.08
CA TYR A 130 5.08 -4.43 -7.29
C TYR A 130 3.84 -5.02 -7.97
N GLU A 131 3.80 -6.35 -8.02
CA GLU A 131 2.67 -7.12 -8.49
C GLU A 131 2.47 -8.35 -7.60
N VAL A 132 1.20 -8.63 -7.30
CA VAL A 132 0.84 -9.87 -6.61
C VAL A 132 0.78 -10.98 -7.63
N THR A 133 1.69 -11.95 -7.54
CA THR A 133 1.71 -13.11 -8.45
C THR A 133 1.19 -14.36 -7.75
N THR A 134 0.70 -15.33 -8.54
CA THR A 134 0.27 -16.65 -8.02
C THR A 134 1.40 -17.31 -7.23
N GLN A 135 2.65 -17.20 -7.70
CA GLN A 135 3.82 -17.72 -7.02
C GLN A 135 4.05 -17.06 -5.65
N ARG A 136 3.90 -15.73 -5.56
CA ARG A 136 4.04 -14.96 -4.31
C ARG A 136 3.04 -15.45 -3.27
N ILE A 137 1.76 -15.53 -3.64
CA ILE A 137 0.70 -15.99 -2.74
C ILE A 137 0.93 -17.45 -2.34
N LEU A 138 1.15 -18.37 -3.30
CA LEU A 138 1.38 -19.78 -2.99
C LEU A 138 2.58 -19.97 -2.06
N THR A 139 3.67 -19.22 -2.28
CA THR A 139 4.86 -19.29 -1.42
C THR A 139 4.52 -18.87 0.00
N GLY A 140 3.85 -17.72 0.19
CA GLY A 140 3.46 -17.29 1.54
C GLY A 140 2.48 -18.24 2.22
N LEU A 141 1.49 -18.77 1.49
CA LEU A 141 0.55 -19.77 2.01
C LEU A 141 1.26 -21.06 2.44
N MET A 142 2.24 -21.55 1.67
CA MET A 142 3.05 -22.72 2.05
C MET A 142 3.76 -22.52 3.39
N TYR A 143 4.27 -21.31 3.66
CA TYR A 143 4.91 -21.01 4.94
C TYR A 143 3.91 -20.85 6.09
N LEU A 144 2.75 -20.25 5.84
CA LEU A 144 1.70 -20.08 6.86
C LEU A 144 1.05 -21.40 7.26
N TYR A 145 0.77 -22.26 6.29
CA TYR A 145 0.02 -23.50 6.48
C TYR A 145 0.91 -24.74 6.51
N ARG A 146 2.24 -24.58 6.63
CA ARG A 146 3.20 -25.69 6.67
C ARG A 146 2.79 -26.79 7.65
N ASN A 147 2.37 -26.42 8.85
CA ASN A 147 1.97 -27.38 9.88
C ASN A 147 0.68 -28.13 9.50
N ILE A 148 -0.28 -27.45 8.85
CA ILE A 148 -1.50 -28.10 8.35
C ILE A 148 -1.13 -29.10 7.26
N THR A 149 -0.26 -28.70 6.32
CA THR A 149 0.21 -29.60 5.26
C THR A 149 0.91 -30.84 5.82
N ILE A 150 1.80 -30.68 6.82
CA ILE A 150 2.44 -31.80 7.50
C ILE A 150 1.37 -32.69 8.19
N GLY A 151 0.41 -32.10 8.90
CA GLY A 151 -0.68 -32.84 9.53
C GLY A 151 -1.50 -33.66 8.54
N MET A 152 -1.82 -33.11 7.36
CA MET A 152 -2.51 -33.86 6.30
C MET A 152 -1.70 -35.07 5.83
N PHE A 153 -0.38 -34.94 5.68
CA PHE A 153 0.48 -36.08 5.33
C PHE A 153 0.53 -37.15 6.42
N VAL A 154 0.57 -36.75 7.69
CA VAL A 154 0.52 -37.69 8.82
C VAL A 154 -0.81 -38.45 8.84
N ILE A 155 -1.94 -37.75 8.65
CA ILE A 155 -3.26 -38.38 8.57
C ILE A 155 -3.33 -39.35 7.38
N LEU A 156 -2.83 -38.96 6.21
CA LEU A 156 -2.78 -39.85 5.05
C LEU A 156 -1.96 -41.11 5.35
N PHE A 157 -0.84 -40.98 6.05
CA PHE A 157 -0.01 -42.12 6.43
C PHE A 157 -0.73 -43.06 7.41
N ILE A 158 -1.47 -42.52 8.38
CA ILE A 158 -2.32 -43.31 9.27
C ILE A 158 -3.40 -44.06 8.47
N ILE A 159 -4.04 -43.38 7.51
CA ILE A 159 -5.05 -43.99 6.63
C ILE A 159 -4.43 -45.11 5.78
N LEU A 160 -3.22 -44.90 5.26
CA LEU A 160 -2.49 -45.91 4.49
C LEU A 160 -2.16 -47.14 5.34
N ILE A 161 -1.67 -46.94 6.57
CA ILE A 161 -1.42 -48.04 7.51
C ILE A 161 -2.71 -48.79 7.82
N GLY A 162 -3.79 -48.07 8.15
CA GLY A 162 -5.09 -48.70 8.44
C GLY A 162 -5.63 -49.50 7.25
N PHE A 163 -5.37 -49.07 6.01
CA PHE A 163 -5.72 -49.85 4.82
C PHE A 163 -4.86 -51.13 4.71
N ILE A 164 -3.56 -51.07 4.98
CA ILE A 164 -2.66 -52.25 4.94
C ILE A 164 -3.08 -53.31 5.97
N PHE A 165 -3.64 -52.90 7.11
CA PHE A 165 -4.13 -53.81 8.16
C PHE A 165 -5.63 -54.14 8.05
N ASP A 166 -6.25 -53.92 6.88
CA ASP A 166 -7.67 -54.17 6.61
C ASP A 166 -8.66 -53.46 7.56
N GLN A 167 -8.22 -52.37 8.22
CA GLN A 167 -9.04 -51.56 9.14
C GLN A 167 -9.78 -50.41 8.42
N ILE A 168 -9.40 -50.10 7.18
CA ILE A 168 -9.95 -48.98 6.39
C ILE A 168 -10.31 -49.48 4.99
N SER A 169 -11.40 -48.97 4.42
CA SER A 169 -11.85 -49.35 3.07
C SER A 169 -11.02 -48.71 1.96
N LEU A 170 -10.97 -49.38 0.79
CA LEU A 170 -10.37 -48.83 -0.43
C LEU A 170 -11.00 -47.49 -0.85
N SER A 171 -12.32 -47.32 -0.64
CA SER A 171 -13.01 -46.06 -0.95
C SER A 171 -12.53 -44.89 -0.09
N MET A 172 -12.24 -45.13 1.19
CA MET A 172 -11.67 -44.11 2.08
C MET A 172 -10.24 -43.74 1.67
N LEU A 173 -9.40 -44.73 1.32
CA LEU A 173 -8.06 -44.48 0.83
C LEU A 173 -8.08 -43.66 -0.47
N LEU A 174 -8.88 -44.07 -1.46
CA LEU A 174 -8.99 -43.38 -2.75
C LEU A 174 -9.55 -41.97 -2.58
N GLY A 175 -10.56 -41.77 -1.74
CA GLY A 175 -11.11 -40.44 -1.43
C GLY A 175 -10.07 -39.52 -0.81
N SER A 176 -9.21 -40.05 0.07
CA SER A 176 -8.13 -39.29 0.71
C SER A 176 -7.04 -38.89 -0.30
N ILE A 177 -6.65 -39.80 -1.19
CA ILE A 177 -5.72 -39.51 -2.29
C ILE A 177 -6.31 -38.45 -3.23
N PHE A 178 -7.58 -38.59 -3.60
CA PHE A 178 -8.27 -37.64 -4.47
C PHE A 178 -8.34 -36.24 -3.83
N ALA A 179 -8.64 -36.16 -2.53
CA ALA A 179 -8.59 -34.90 -1.80
C ALA A 179 -7.19 -34.28 -1.80
N LEU A 180 -6.15 -35.10 -1.65
CA LEU A 180 -4.76 -34.63 -1.59
C LEU A 180 -4.21 -34.17 -2.95
N VAL A 181 -4.66 -34.77 -4.05
CA VAL A 181 -4.34 -34.36 -5.43
C VAL A 181 -5.21 -33.19 -5.88
N GLY A 182 -6.50 -33.20 -5.52
CA GLY A 182 -7.46 -32.16 -5.87
C GLY A 182 -7.24 -30.85 -5.11
N TYR A 183 -6.78 -30.92 -3.86
CA TYR A 183 -6.56 -29.74 -3.01
C TYR A 183 -5.55 -28.74 -3.62
N PRO A 184 -4.35 -29.13 -4.08
CA PRO A 184 -3.42 -28.23 -4.77
C PRO A 184 -4.02 -27.58 -6.02
N LEU A 185 -4.83 -28.31 -6.79
CA LEU A 185 -5.49 -27.79 -8.00
C LEU A 185 -6.52 -26.71 -7.63
N CYS A 186 -7.41 -27.02 -6.69
CA CYS A 186 -8.41 -26.09 -6.15
C CYS A 186 -7.75 -24.86 -5.52
N LEU A 187 -6.67 -25.05 -4.77
CA LEU A 187 -5.90 -23.96 -4.17
C LEU A 187 -5.33 -23.03 -5.25
N ARG A 188 -4.72 -23.58 -6.30
CA ARG A 188 -4.16 -22.80 -7.40
C ARG A 188 -5.25 -21.99 -8.13
N LEU A 189 -6.42 -22.59 -8.38
CA LEU A 189 -7.56 -21.89 -8.99
C LEU A 189 -8.06 -20.73 -8.11
N SER A 190 -8.22 -20.96 -6.80
CA SER A 190 -8.61 -19.93 -5.85
C SER A 190 -7.58 -18.80 -5.77
N VAL A 191 -6.28 -19.14 -5.73
CA VAL A 191 -5.20 -18.15 -5.73
C VAL A 191 -5.23 -17.30 -6.99
N ASN A 192 -5.44 -17.89 -8.18
CA ASN A 192 -5.53 -17.11 -9.41
C ASN A 192 -6.69 -16.08 -9.38
N ARG A 193 -7.83 -16.44 -8.77
CA ARG A 193 -8.94 -15.49 -8.58
C ARG A 193 -8.54 -14.36 -7.63
N ILE A 194 -7.87 -14.68 -6.52
CA ILE A 194 -7.36 -13.69 -5.55
C ILE A 194 -6.37 -12.75 -6.24
N VAL A 195 -5.39 -13.29 -6.97
CA VAL A 195 -4.39 -12.51 -7.73
C VAL A 195 -5.09 -11.50 -8.65
N LYS A 196 -6.06 -11.96 -9.45
CA LYS A 196 -6.80 -11.08 -10.36
C LYS A 196 -7.52 -9.95 -9.61
N SER A 197 -8.15 -10.26 -8.47
CA SER A 197 -8.86 -9.27 -7.65
C SER A 197 -7.94 -8.30 -6.92
N VAL A 198 -6.77 -8.74 -6.46
CA VAL A 198 -5.84 -7.88 -5.72
C VAL A 198 -5.04 -6.98 -6.67
N ASN A 199 -4.68 -7.50 -7.85
CA ASN A 199 -3.98 -6.71 -8.85
C ASN A 199 -4.85 -5.63 -9.50
N SER A 200 -6.18 -5.65 -9.40
CA SER A 200 -6.99 -4.48 -9.79
C SER A 200 -6.76 -3.24 -8.91
N VAL A 201 -5.89 -3.36 -7.89
CA VAL A 201 -5.53 -2.28 -6.98
C VAL A 201 -4.01 -2.14 -6.85
N TYR A 202 -3.30 -3.26 -6.71
CA TYR A 202 -1.86 -3.29 -6.43
C TYR A 202 -0.97 -3.39 -7.66
N ARG A 203 -1.53 -3.53 -8.86
CA ARG A 203 -0.72 -3.69 -10.06
C ARG A 203 0.11 -2.43 -10.29
N HIS A 204 1.39 -2.63 -10.52
CA HIS A 204 2.39 -1.57 -10.66
C HIS A 204 2.51 -0.66 -9.44
N ALA A 205 2.05 -1.07 -8.25
CA ALA A 205 2.24 -0.28 -7.05
C ALA A 205 3.72 -0.10 -6.73
N ILE A 206 4.05 1.01 -6.08
CA ILE A 206 5.37 1.27 -5.54
C ILE A 206 5.35 0.92 -4.06
N ILE A 207 6.23 0.02 -3.62
CA ILE A 207 6.43 -0.26 -2.20
C ILE A 207 7.77 0.31 -1.76
N THR A 208 7.74 1.26 -0.84
CA THR A 208 8.91 1.91 -0.27
C THR A 208 9.07 1.51 1.18
N PHE A 209 10.27 1.09 1.55
CA PHE A 209 10.61 0.67 2.91
C PHE A 209 11.49 1.73 3.58
N TYR A 210 11.15 2.07 4.82
CA TYR A 210 11.90 2.99 5.67
C TYR A 210 12.32 2.27 6.96
N ASN A 211 12.96 2.99 7.89
CA ASN A 211 13.47 2.40 9.13
C ASN A 211 12.37 1.82 10.04
N ASP A 212 11.17 2.39 10.04
CA ASP A 212 10.10 2.04 11.00
C ASP A 212 8.76 1.66 10.33
N LYS A 213 8.67 1.81 9.01
CA LYS A 213 7.41 1.69 8.24
C LYS A 213 7.65 1.20 6.82
N LEU A 214 6.57 0.73 6.18
CA LEU A 214 6.49 0.66 4.72
C LEU A 214 5.37 1.56 4.22
N GLU A 215 5.55 2.08 3.03
CA GLU A 215 4.56 2.84 2.28
C GLU A 215 4.28 2.15 0.95
N CYS A 216 3.01 2.04 0.60
CA CYS A 216 2.54 1.51 -0.66
C CYS A 216 1.78 2.61 -1.39
N THR A 217 2.33 3.05 -2.52
CA THR A 217 1.69 4.00 -3.42
C THR A 217 1.10 3.24 -4.59
N TYR A 218 -0.22 3.37 -4.78
CA TYR A 218 -0.89 2.71 -5.89
C TYR A 218 -0.70 3.55 -7.15
N LYS A 219 -0.36 2.91 -8.28
CA LYS A 219 -0.34 3.62 -9.57
C LYS A 219 -1.77 3.80 -10.08
N GLU A 220 -2.57 2.74 -10.15
CA GLU A 220 -3.94 2.79 -10.72
C GLU A 220 -4.98 3.61 -9.92
N LYS A 221 -4.60 4.29 -8.83
CA LYS A 221 -5.48 5.20 -8.08
C LYS A 221 -4.68 6.23 -7.28
N LEU A 222 -5.27 7.41 -7.07
CA LEU A 222 -4.75 8.46 -6.19
C LEU A 222 -4.92 8.09 -4.71
N SER A 223 -4.10 7.16 -4.24
CA SER A 223 -4.19 6.59 -2.91
C SER A 223 -2.82 6.07 -2.46
N GLY A 224 -2.63 5.97 -1.15
CA GLY A 224 -1.46 5.35 -0.55
C GLY A 224 -1.77 4.76 0.82
N VAL A 225 -1.01 3.74 1.21
CA VAL A 225 -1.09 3.12 2.54
C VAL A 225 0.28 3.13 3.20
N LYS A 226 0.32 3.44 4.49
CA LYS A 226 1.50 3.52 5.36
C LYS A 226 1.22 2.61 6.53
N ILE A 227 2.14 1.69 6.79
CA ILE A 227 2.01 0.71 7.87
C ILE A 227 3.31 0.69 8.64
N LYS A 228 3.25 0.99 9.93
CA LYS A 228 4.42 0.88 10.80
C LYS A 228 4.74 -0.59 11.01
N TYR A 229 6.03 -0.91 11.11
CA TYR A 229 6.46 -2.28 11.38
C TYR A 229 5.94 -2.82 12.72
N SER A 230 5.72 -1.92 13.68
CA SER A 230 5.10 -2.24 14.98
C SER A 230 3.64 -2.69 14.88
N GLU A 231 2.94 -2.35 13.79
CA GLU A 231 1.54 -2.71 13.54
C GLU A 231 1.40 -4.09 12.91
N PHE A 232 2.49 -4.65 12.36
CA PHE A 232 2.46 -6.01 11.82
C PHE A 232 2.30 -7.05 12.92
N TYR A 233 1.51 -8.07 12.63
CA TYR A 233 1.41 -9.25 13.49
C TYR A 233 2.77 -9.95 13.63
N LYS A 234 3.50 -10.13 12.52
CA LYS A 234 4.80 -10.80 12.52
C LYS A 234 5.59 -10.55 11.24
N ILE A 235 6.90 -10.35 11.33
CA ILE A 235 7.81 -10.33 10.18
C ILE A 235 8.73 -11.54 10.30
N ARG A 236 8.78 -12.40 9.27
CA ARG A 236 9.63 -13.59 9.27
C ARG A 236 10.67 -13.56 8.16
N LYS A 237 11.92 -13.86 8.52
CA LYS A 237 12.96 -14.16 7.53
C LYS A 237 12.83 -15.61 7.07
N LEU A 238 12.73 -15.83 5.76
CA LEU A 238 12.58 -17.15 5.17
C LEU A 238 13.65 -17.38 4.10
N LYS A 239 13.77 -18.63 3.61
CA LYS A 239 14.80 -18.98 2.63
C LYS A 239 14.70 -18.20 1.32
N LYS A 240 13.47 -17.88 0.89
CA LYS A 240 13.18 -17.22 -0.39
C LYS A 240 12.93 -15.71 -0.28
N GLY A 241 12.80 -15.17 0.93
CA GLY A 241 12.30 -13.82 1.11
C GLY A 241 11.82 -13.50 2.52
N TYR A 242 11.11 -12.40 2.65
CA TYR A 242 10.45 -11.96 3.88
C TYR A 242 8.94 -12.23 3.81
N LEU A 243 8.37 -12.81 4.86
CA LEU A 243 6.93 -12.91 5.05
C LEU A 243 6.49 -11.88 6.08
N ILE A 244 5.80 -10.83 5.63
CA ILE A 244 5.24 -9.78 6.46
C ILE A 244 3.76 -10.09 6.69
N GLN A 245 3.42 -10.46 7.91
CA GLN A 245 2.05 -10.76 8.31
C GLN A 245 1.40 -9.50 8.90
N ILE A 246 0.37 -8.97 8.24
CA ILE A 246 -0.43 -7.86 8.76
C ILE A 246 -1.37 -8.39 9.85
N GLN A 247 -1.96 -9.55 9.60
CA GLN A 247 -2.82 -10.29 10.54
C GLN A 247 -2.43 -11.77 10.48
N LYS A 248 -3.07 -12.61 11.31
CA LYS A 248 -2.74 -14.05 11.41
C LYS A 248 -2.69 -14.76 10.06
N TYR A 249 -3.59 -14.41 9.12
CA TYR A 249 -3.70 -15.03 7.80
C TYR A 249 -3.57 -14.06 6.61
N SER A 250 -3.32 -12.77 6.87
CA SER A 250 -3.14 -11.74 5.83
C SER A 250 -1.68 -11.32 5.77
N PHE A 251 -1.08 -11.36 4.58
CA PHE A 251 0.37 -11.19 4.45
C PHE A 251 0.80 -10.56 3.13
N TYR A 252 2.01 -9.99 3.15
CA TYR A 252 2.84 -9.74 1.99
C TYR A 252 4.02 -10.72 2.02
N PHE A 253 4.36 -11.28 0.86
CA PHE A 253 5.58 -12.05 0.70
C PHE A 253 6.49 -11.29 -0.25
N LEU A 254 7.72 -10.99 0.16
CA LEU A 254 8.69 -10.22 -0.62
C LEU A 254 9.87 -11.13 -0.94
N PHE A 255 10.18 -11.34 -2.21
CA PHE A 255 11.28 -12.18 -2.63
C PHE A 255 12.61 -11.42 -2.53
N TYR A 256 13.71 -12.16 -2.28
CA TYR A 256 15.03 -11.54 -2.18
C TYR A 256 15.58 -10.98 -3.49
N ASP A 257 15.12 -11.47 -4.64
CA ASP A 257 15.51 -10.99 -5.96
C ASP A 257 14.91 -9.62 -6.30
N GLU A 258 13.91 -9.16 -5.54
CA GLU A 258 13.35 -7.81 -5.64
C GLU A 258 14.27 -6.73 -5.05
N PHE A 259 15.38 -7.12 -4.44
CA PHE A 259 16.26 -6.23 -3.70
C PHE A 259 17.74 -6.48 -4.02
N THR A 260 18.52 -5.41 -4.05
CA THR A 260 19.99 -5.53 -4.06
C THR A 260 20.50 -6.13 -2.76
N HIS A 261 21.74 -6.63 -2.74
CA HIS A 261 22.35 -7.14 -1.51
C HIS A 261 22.38 -6.10 -0.39
N GLN A 262 22.75 -4.86 -0.71
CA GLN A 262 22.83 -3.77 0.26
C GLN A 262 21.44 -3.39 0.80
N GLN A 263 20.42 -3.33 -0.07
CA GLN A 263 19.03 -3.09 0.36
C GLN A 263 18.56 -4.18 1.33
N ARG A 264 18.87 -5.45 1.04
CA ARG A 264 18.50 -6.57 1.93
C ARG A 264 19.14 -6.46 3.30
N GLN A 265 20.42 -6.08 3.38
CA GLN A 265 21.12 -5.91 4.65
C GLN A 265 20.48 -4.81 5.49
N LYS A 266 20.27 -3.63 4.90
CA LYS A 266 19.62 -2.49 5.58
C LYS A 266 18.21 -2.82 6.05
N LEU A 267 17.41 -3.46 5.20
CA LEU A 267 16.07 -3.92 5.56
C LEU A 267 16.10 -4.93 6.72
N GLU A 268 17.02 -5.89 6.68
CA GLU A 268 17.13 -6.90 7.72
C GLU A 268 17.51 -6.29 9.07
N GLU A 269 18.44 -5.33 9.09
CA GLU A 269 18.82 -4.60 10.29
C GLU A 269 17.65 -3.82 10.87
N SER A 270 16.90 -3.10 10.03
CA SER A 270 15.68 -2.39 10.43
C SER A 270 14.61 -3.35 10.97
N PHE A 271 14.36 -4.47 10.29
CA PHE A 271 13.39 -5.46 10.78
C PHE A 271 13.82 -6.07 12.13
N LYS A 272 15.10 -6.35 12.35
CA LYS A 272 15.62 -6.88 13.62
C LYS A 272 15.41 -5.96 14.82
N GLN A 273 15.31 -4.65 14.59
CA GLN A 273 14.99 -3.68 15.64
C GLN A 273 13.51 -3.76 16.06
N ASN A 274 12.66 -4.40 15.26
CA ASN A 274 11.24 -4.54 15.55
C ASN A 274 10.96 -5.77 16.42
N LYS A 275 10.19 -5.58 17.50
CA LYS A 275 9.77 -6.67 18.40
C LYS A 275 8.98 -7.79 17.72
N ASN A 276 8.34 -7.52 16.58
CA ASN A 276 7.52 -8.48 15.84
C ASN A 276 8.34 -9.29 14.82
N TYR A 277 9.66 -9.09 14.75
CA TYR A 277 10.56 -9.87 13.90
C TYR A 277 10.93 -11.21 14.52
N CYS A 278 10.89 -12.29 13.72
CA CYS A 278 11.23 -13.65 14.16
C CYS A 278 11.95 -14.46 13.08
#